data_AF-A0A3B1IKS6-F1
#
_entry.id   AF-A0A3B1IKS6-F1
#
_cell.length_a   1.000
_cell.length_b   1.000
_cell.length_c   1.000
_cell.angle_alpha   90.00
_cell.angle_beta   90.00
_cell.angle_gamma   90.00
#
_symmetry.space_group_name_H-M   'P 1'
#
loop_
_entity.id
_entity.type
_entity.pdbx_description
1 polymer ?
#
loop_
_entity_poly.entity_id
_entity_poly.type
_entity_poly.pdbx_seq_one_letter_code
_entity_poly.pdbx_strand_id
1 'polypeptide(L)'
;ISHTHFSWQKAIAVATKASQEDQAGNYEEAIKSYQHAVKYFLHIIKREPQGKEGNQKLREKCVQYLDRVEELQDYLDKKQVTSLCYCYSLVLKCEL
;
A
#
# COMPACT_ATOMS: atom_id res chain seq x y z
N ILE A 1 13.54 22.88 -14.95
CA ILE A 1 12.64 22.05 -14.13
C ILE A 1 13.53 21.27 -13.18
N SER A 2 13.58 21.66 -11.91
CA SER A 2 14.41 21.01 -10.90
C SER A 2 14.03 19.54 -10.76
N HIS A 3 15.04 18.68 -10.60
CA HIS A 3 14.94 17.22 -10.42
C HIS A 3 13.95 16.79 -9.29
N THR A 4 13.57 17.76 -8.49
CA THR A 4 12.82 17.68 -7.24
C THR A 4 11.30 17.67 -7.50
N HIS A 5 10.83 18.48 -8.45
CA HIS A 5 9.43 18.48 -8.90
C HIS A 5 9.02 17.15 -9.52
N PHE A 6 9.93 16.56 -10.31
CA PHE A 6 9.70 15.26 -10.94
C PHE A 6 9.50 14.14 -9.92
N SER A 7 10.26 14.15 -8.82
CA SER A 7 10.16 13.14 -7.76
C SER A 7 8.83 13.23 -7.01
N TRP A 8 8.34 14.45 -6.78
CA TRP A 8 7.07 14.68 -6.10
C TRP A 8 5.86 14.27 -6.97
N GLN A 9 5.86 14.66 -8.25
CA GLN A 9 4.83 14.21 -9.19
C GLN A 9 4.80 12.69 -9.33
N LYS A 10 5.97 12.05 -9.35
CA LYS A 10 6.07 10.58 -9.38
C LYS A 10 5.48 9.94 -8.13
N ALA A 11 5.78 10.46 -6.94
CA ALA A 11 5.22 9.95 -5.69
C ALA A 11 3.68 10.00 -5.69
N ILE A 12 3.10 11.12 -6.16
CA ILE A 12 1.66 11.28 -6.30
C ILE A 12 1.10 10.29 -7.32
N ALA A 13 1.74 10.14 -8.48
CA ALA A 13 1.29 9.20 -9.50
C ALA A 13 1.27 7.75 -8.97
N VAL A 14 2.27 7.34 -8.19
CA VAL A 14 2.30 6.01 -7.56
C VAL A 14 1.19 5.86 -6.52
N ALA A 15 0.94 6.90 -5.70
CA ALA A 15 -0.14 6.87 -4.70
C ALA A 15 -1.52 6.78 -5.37
N THR A 16 -1.76 7.56 -6.43
CA THR A 16 -3.01 7.50 -7.21
C THR A 16 -3.19 6.13 -7.84
N LYS A 17 -2.12 5.54 -8.41
CA LYS A 17 -2.17 4.17 -8.93
C LYS A 17 -2.54 3.18 -7.83
N ALA A 18 -1.94 3.28 -6.65
CA ALA A 18 -2.26 2.39 -5.52
C ALA A 18 -3.76 2.43 -5.16
N SER A 19 -4.36 3.62 -5.12
CA SER A 19 -5.79 3.77 -4.86
C SER A 19 -6.68 3.24 -5.99
N GLN A 20 -6.23 3.31 -7.25
CA GLN A 20 -6.94 2.69 -8.37
C GLN A 20 -6.91 1.16 -8.29
N GLU A 21 -5.75 0.58 -7.95
CA GLU A 21 -5.61 -0.87 -7.79
C GLU A 21 -6.42 -1.39 -6.59
N ASP A 22 -6.47 -0.63 -5.48
CA ASP A 22 -7.30 -0.92 -4.29
C ASP A 22 -8.79 -0.97 -4.68
N GLN A 23 -9.27 0.04 -5.42
CA GLN A 23 -10.65 0.06 -5.93
C GLN A 23 -10.94 -1.05 -6.96
N ALA A 24 -9.93 -1.46 -7.74
CA ALA A 24 -10.05 -2.56 -8.70
C ALA A 24 -10.05 -3.95 -8.02
N GLY A 25 -9.77 -4.03 -6.71
CA GLY A 25 -9.65 -5.29 -5.99
C GLY A 25 -8.30 -6.00 -6.18
N ASN A 26 -7.33 -5.33 -6.81
CA ASN A 26 -5.96 -5.82 -7.01
C ASN A 26 -5.12 -5.53 -5.78
N TYR A 27 -5.47 -6.15 -4.65
CA TYR A 27 -4.90 -5.80 -3.34
C TYR A 27 -3.39 -6.05 -3.25
N GLU A 28 -2.85 -7.08 -3.90
CA GLU A 28 -1.40 -7.36 -3.92
C GLU A 28 -0.60 -6.24 -4.59
N GLU A 29 -1.04 -5.78 -5.76
CA GLU A 29 -0.44 -4.66 -6.49
C GLU A 29 -0.68 -3.31 -5.80
N ALA A 30 -1.84 -3.13 -5.16
CA ALA A 30 -2.14 -1.96 -4.35
C ALA A 30 -1.16 -1.83 -3.17
N ILE A 31 -0.91 -2.93 -2.45
CA ILE A 31 0.03 -2.97 -1.32
C ILE A 31 1.44 -2.55 -1.76
N LYS A 32 1.96 -3.17 -2.84
CA LYS A 32 3.28 -2.83 -3.39
C LYS A 32 3.36 -1.36 -3.78
N SER A 33 2.29 -0.84 -4.40
CA SER A 33 2.22 0.55 -4.85
C SER A 33 2.19 1.53 -3.68
N TYR A 34 1.41 1.25 -2.61
CA TYR A 34 1.39 2.07 -1.40
C TYR A 34 2.76 2.11 -0.71
N GLN A 35 3.44 0.96 -0.58
CA GLN A 35 4.80 0.90 -0.02
C GLN A 35 5.81 1.74 -0.83
N HIS A 36 5.74 1.65 -2.16
CA HIS A 36 6.57 2.48 -3.04
C HIS A 36 6.26 3.98 -2.90
N ALA A 37 4.99 4.37 -2.79
CA ALA A 37 4.60 5.75 -2.57
C ALA A 37 5.20 6.30 -1.27
N VAL A 38 5.08 5.57 -0.16
CA VAL A 38 5.67 5.93 1.14
C VAL A 38 7.18 6.10 1.04
N LYS A 39 7.87 5.18 0.36
CA LYS A 39 9.33 5.27 0.14
C LYS A 39 9.72 6.55 -0.60
N TYR A 40 8.97 6.95 -1.62
CA TYR A 40 9.20 8.20 -2.33
C TYR A 40 8.91 9.44 -1.47
N PHE A 41 7.83 9.44 -0.69
CA PHE A 41 7.52 10.55 0.22
C PHE A 41 8.61 10.73 1.29
N LEU A 42 9.10 9.64 1.89
CA LEU A 42 10.21 9.70 2.85
C LEU A 42 11.50 10.20 2.21
N HIS A 43 11.78 9.81 0.97
CA HIS A 43 12.94 10.31 0.23
C HIS A 43 12.87 11.82 0.01
N ILE A 44 11.70 12.33 -0.35
CA ILE A 44 11.45 13.76 -0.55
C ILE A 44 11.62 14.51 0.77
N ILE A 45 11.03 14.04 1.88
CA ILE A 45 11.18 14.66 3.20
C ILE A 45 12.65 14.76 3.62
N LYS A 46 13.46 13.72 3.34
CA LYS A 46 14.89 13.69 3.69
C LYS A 46 15.74 14.61 2.83
N ARG A 47 15.45 14.73 1.54
CA ARG A 47 16.23 15.59 0.61
C ARG A 47 15.82 17.05 0.68
N GLU A 48 14.53 17.31 0.73
CA GLU A 48 13.94 18.65 0.70
C GLU A 48 12.79 18.76 1.70
N PRO A 49 13.10 19.11 2.95
CA PRO A 49 12.08 19.33 3.95
C PRO A 49 11.17 20.50 3.54
N GLN A 50 9.87 20.23 3.36
CA GLN A 50 8.83 21.20 2.96
C GLN A 50 8.36 22.08 4.14
N GLY A 51 9.25 22.36 5.10
CA GLY A 51 8.90 22.95 6.39
C GLY A 51 8.30 21.95 7.40
N LYS A 52 8.17 22.36 8.67
CA LYS A 52 7.73 21.49 9.77
C LYS A 52 6.32 20.94 9.54
N GLU A 53 5.38 21.80 9.15
CA GLU A 53 3.98 21.45 8.88
C GLU A 53 3.83 20.61 7.60
N GLY A 54 4.50 20.98 6.50
CA GLY A 54 4.44 20.22 5.25
C GLY A 54 4.99 18.81 5.41
N ASN A 55 6.12 18.67 6.10
CA ASN A 55 6.69 17.37 6.42
C ASN A 55 5.81 16.54 7.34
N GLN A 56 5.12 17.18 8.29
CA GLN A 56 4.18 16.50 9.16
C GLN A 56 2.99 15.93 8.37
N LYS A 57 2.36 16.74 7.51
CA LYS A 57 1.27 16.29 6.64
C LYS A 57 1.68 15.13 5.74
N LEU A 58 2.90 15.16 5.20
CA LEU A 58 3.42 14.05 4.39
C LEU A 58 3.63 12.78 5.23
N ARG A 59 4.13 12.91 6.47
CA ARG A 59 4.26 11.76 7.39
C ARG A 59 2.90 11.19 7.76
N GLU A 60 1.92 12.02 8.07
CA GLU A 60 0.55 11.61 8.36
C GLU A 60 -0.05 10.83 7.18
N LYS A 61 0.14 11.30 5.94
CA LYS A 61 -0.24 10.54 4.75
C LYS A 61 0.49 9.20 4.63
N CYS A 62 1.79 9.16 4.95
CA CYS A 62 2.54 7.90 4.92
C CYS A 62 1.98 6.89 5.91
N VAL A 63 1.60 7.34 7.12
CA VAL A 63 0.95 6.49 8.13
C VAL A 63 -0.38 5.96 7.60
N GLN A 64 -1.23 6.82 7.04
CA GLN A 64 -2.51 6.40 6.45
C GLN A 64 -2.34 5.32 5.36
N TYR A 65 -1.30 5.44 4.51
CA TYR A 65 -1.02 4.43 3.49
C TYR A 65 -0.52 3.11 4.09
N LEU A 66 0.25 3.16 5.18
CA LEU A 66 0.72 1.96 5.87
C LEU A 66 -0.42 1.25 6.60
N ASP A 67 -1.28 1.99 7.30
CA ASP A 67 -2.47 1.44 7.97
C ASP A 67 -3.36 0.71 6.94
N ARG A 68 -3.59 1.32 5.77
CA ARG A 68 -4.34 0.68 4.68
C ARG A 68 -3.64 -0.57 4.15
N VAL A 69 -2.31 -0.58 4.05
CA VAL A 69 -1.55 -1.77 3.65
C VAL A 69 -1.75 -2.90 4.65
N GLU A 70 -1.70 -2.63 5.94
CA GLU A 70 -1.92 -3.62 6.99
C GLU A 70 -3.35 -4.21 6.91
N GLU A 71 -4.37 -3.37 6.71
CA GLU A 71 -5.75 -3.83 6.48
C GLU A 71 -5.87 -4.76 5.27
N LEU A 72 -5.24 -4.38 4.15
CA LEU A 72 -5.26 -5.17 2.92
C LEU A 72 -4.51 -6.50 3.10
N GLN A 73 -3.40 -6.50 3.84
CA GLN A 73 -2.63 -7.71 4.15
C GLN A 73 -3.43 -8.66 5.05
N ASP A 74 -4.09 -8.15 6.08
CA ASP A 74 -4.97 -8.95 6.95
C ASP A 74 -6.18 -9.51 6.16
N TYR A 75 -6.75 -8.72 5.24
CA TYR A 75 -7.81 -9.20 4.35
C TYR A 75 -7.34 -10.35 3.44
N LEU A 76 -6.16 -10.21 2.83
CA LEU A 76 -5.55 -11.27 2.03
C LEU A 76 -5.23 -12.50 2.88
N ASP A 77 -4.72 -12.31 4.10
CA ASP A 77 -4.41 -13.41 5.03
C ASP A 77 -5.66 -14.18 5.46
N LYS A 78 -6.72 -13.48 5.81
CA LYS A 78 -8.03 -14.10 6.09
C LYS A 78 -8.57 -14.84 4.86
N LYS A 79 -8.41 -14.29 3.66
CA LYS A 79 -8.86 -14.92 2.41
C LYS A 79 -8.08 -16.20 2.11
N GLN A 80 -6.76 -16.21 2.30
CA GLN A 80 -5.91 -17.38 2.06
C GLN A 80 -6.07 -18.45 3.16
N VAL A 81 -6.25 -18.06 4.44
CA VAL A 81 -6.63 -18.98 5.54
C VAL A 81 -8.01 -19.60 5.29
N THR A 82 -8.98 -18.81 4.81
CA THR A 82 -10.31 -19.32 4.42
C THR A 82 -10.21 -20.29 3.25
N SER A 83 -9.41 -19.96 2.22
CA SER A 83 -9.15 -20.84 1.07
C SER A 83 -8.51 -22.17 1.50
N LEU A 84 -7.51 -22.13 2.40
CA LEU A 84 -6.87 -23.33 2.96
C LEU A 84 -7.83 -24.16 3.82
N CYS A 85 -8.73 -23.52 4.58
CA CYS A 85 -9.74 -24.18 5.40
C CYS A 85 -10.82 -24.87 4.56
N TYR A 86 -11.26 -24.25 3.45
CA TYR A 86 -12.19 -24.88 2.49
C TYR A 86 -11.55 -26.08 1.79
N CYS A 87 -10.28 -25.97 1.38
CA CYS A 87 -9.56 -27.09 0.76
C CYS A 87 -9.34 -28.23 1.77
N TYR A 88 -8.91 -27.96 3.01
CA TYR A 88 -8.76 -28.99 4.04
C TYR A 88 -10.09 -29.66 4.39
N SER A 89 -11.18 -28.89 4.48
CA SER A 89 -12.51 -29.43 4.79
C SER A 89 -13.13 -30.23 3.64
N LEU A 90 -12.81 -29.91 2.37
CA LEU A 90 -13.20 -30.69 1.20
C LEU A 90 -12.39 -31.99 1.09
N VAL A 91 -11.08 -31.93 1.33
CA VAL A 91 -10.22 -33.13 1.32
C VAL A 91 -10.65 -34.13 2.40
N LEU A 92 -10.95 -33.68 3.63
CA LEU A 92 -11.42 -34.58 4.69
C LEU A 92 -12.83 -35.16 4.47
N LYS A 93 -13.68 -34.52 3.65
CA LYS A 93 -15.04 -35.01 3.33
C LYS A 93 -15.10 -35.96 2.13
N CYS A 94 -14.03 -36.07 1.35
CA CYS A 94 -13.95 -37.05 0.26
C CYS A 94 -13.30 -38.38 0.67
N GLU A 95 -12.72 -38.46 1.88
CA GLU A 95 -12.10 -39.69 2.41
C GLU A 95 -12.98 -40.44 3.44
N LEU A 96 -14.27 -40.09 3.58
CA LEU A 96 -15.24 -40.74 4.47
C LEU A 96 -16.54 -41.12 3.74
#